data_AF-Q8CYX6-F1
#
_entry.id   AF-Q8CYX6-F1
#
_cell.length_a   1.000
_cell.length_b   1.000
_cell.length_c   1.000
_cell.angle_alpha   90.00
_cell.angle_beta   90.00
_cell.angle_gamma   90.00
#
_symmetry.space_group_name_H-M   'P 1'
#
loop_
_entity.id
_entity.type
_entity.pdbx_description
1 polymer ?
#
loop_
_entity_poly.entity_id
_entity_poly.type
_entity_poly.pdbx_seq_one_letter_code
_entity_poly.pdbx_strand_id
1 'polypeptide(L)'
;MHIEHLSHWSGHLNREMYLNRYGHGGIPVVVFASSGGSHNEYYDFGMIDACASFIEEGLVQFFTLSSLDSESWLATWKNAHDQAEMHRAYERYVIEEAILLSSTRQVGLMA
;
A
#
# COMPACT_ATOMS: atom_id res chain seq x y z
N MET A 1 -10.69 15.30 6.66
CA MET A 1 -9.95 14.08 6.27
C MET A 1 -8.71 14.45 5.49
N HIS A 2 -7.55 14.07 5.99
CA HIS A 2 -6.28 14.25 5.28
C HIS A 2 -6.06 13.09 4.31
N ILE A 3 -5.82 13.38 3.04
CA ILE A 3 -5.63 12.40 1.97
C ILE A 3 -4.38 12.77 1.19
N GLU A 4 -3.43 11.85 1.07
CA GLU A 4 -2.28 11.98 0.17
C GLU A 4 -2.25 10.83 -0.82
N HIS A 5 -2.07 11.15 -2.10
CA HIS A 5 -1.75 10.19 -3.14
C HIS A 5 -0.24 10.19 -3.31
N LEU A 6 0.40 9.07 -2.99
CA LEU A 6 1.85 8.95 -2.96
C LEU A 6 2.31 7.95 -4.03
N SER A 7 3.51 8.17 -4.54
CA SER A 7 4.22 7.19 -5.35
C SER A 7 5.69 7.14 -4.97
N HIS A 8 6.33 6.00 -5.24
CA HIS A 8 7.77 5.87 -5.18
C HIS A 8 8.24 4.79 -6.12
N TRP A 9 9.51 4.86 -6.53
CA TRP A 9 10.14 3.79 -7.29
C TRP A 9 10.46 2.61 -6.37
N SER A 10 10.00 1.41 -6.74
CA SER A 10 10.34 0.18 -6.06
C SER A 10 11.58 -0.45 -6.67
N GLY A 11 12.60 -0.69 -5.85
CA GLY A 11 13.79 -1.44 -6.24
C GLY A 11 13.49 -2.93 -6.39
N HIS A 12 12.63 -3.48 -5.52
CA HIS A 12 12.25 -4.90 -5.58
C HIS A 12 11.35 -5.25 -6.78
N LEU A 13 10.55 -4.31 -7.28
CA LEU A 13 9.62 -4.51 -8.41
C LEU A 13 10.06 -3.83 -9.71
N ASN A 14 11.13 -3.03 -9.65
CA ASN A 14 11.70 -2.26 -10.76
C ASN A 14 10.64 -1.42 -11.52
N ARG A 15 9.78 -0.73 -10.76
CA ARG A 15 8.70 0.11 -11.30
C ARG A 15 8.25 1.15 -10.28
N GLU A 16 7.51 2.15 -10.73
CA GLU A 16 6.80 3.06 -9.84
C GLU A 16 5.60 2.34 -9.19
N MET A 17 5.46 2.50 -7.88
CA MET A 17 4.38 1.95 -7.07
C MET A 17 3.59 3.08 -6.42
N TYR A 18 2.27 2.98 -6.51
CA TYR A 18 1.34 3.95 -5.96
C TYR A 18 0.69 3.43 -4.68
N LEU A 19 0.48 4.33 -3.73
CA LEU A 19 -0.26 4.09 -2.50
C LEU A 19 -1.00 5.36 -2.07
N ASN A 20 -2.07 5.21 -1.28
CA ASN A 20 -2.71 6.35 -0.64
C ASN A 20 -2.50 6.32 0.87
N ARG A 21 -2.34 7.51 1.46
CA ARG A 21 -2.33 7.74 2.90
C ARG A 21 -3.63 8.46 3.30
N TYR A 22 -4.34 7.92 4.27
CA TYR A 22 -5.53 8.54 4.87
C TYR A 22 -5.30 8.78 6.35
N GLY A 23 -5.44 10.03 6.79
CA GLY A 23 -5.19 10.45 8.16
C GLY A 23 -3.85 11.15 8.36
N HIS A 24 -3.66 11.69 9.55
CA HIS A 24 -2.52 12.54 9.92
C HIS A 24 -1.68 11.99 11.09
N GLY A 25 -2.16 10.96 11.77
CA GLY A 25 -1.45 10.34 12.90
C GLY A 25 -2.16 9.09 13.42
N GLY A 26 -1.58 8.50 14.48
CA GLY A 26 -2.11 7.30 15.10
C GLY A 26 -1.40 6.03 14.67
N ILE A 27 -2.06 4.89 14.86
CA ILE A 27 -1.52 3.58 14.48
C ILE A 27 -1.52 3.47 12.94
N PRO A 28 -0.37 3.20 12.30
CA PRO A 28 -0.34 2.95 10.87
C PRO A 28 -0.98 1.59 10.56
N VAL A 29 -1.94 1.58 9.62
CA VAL A 29 -2.63 0.37 9.15
C VAL A 29 -2.36 0.20 7.67
N VAL A 30 -1.60 -0.83 7.33
CA VAL A 30 -1.38 -1.22 5.92
C VAL A 30 -2.56 -2.04 5.44
N VAL A 31 -3.14 -1.63 4.32
CA VAL A 31 -4.27 -2.28 3.67
C VAL A 31 -3.82 -2.87 2.36
N PHE A 32 -4.05 -4.17 2.19
CA PHE A 32 -3.87 -4.86 0.93
C PHE A 32 -5.19 -4.83 0.16
N ALA A 33 -5.12 -4.45 -1.12
CA ALA A 33 -6.24 -4.61 -2.02
C ALA A 33 -6.59 -6.09 -2.21
N SER A 34 -7.86 -6.33 -2.54
CA SER A 34 -8.39 -7.61 -2.96
C SER A 34 -7.83 -8.02 -4.33
N SER A 35 -8.28 -9.16 -4.87
CA SER A 35 -7.67 -9.72 -6.08
C SER A 35 -7.75 -8.79 -7.29
N GLY A 36 -6.59 -8.46 -7.86
CA GLY A 36 -6.45 -7.47 -8.94
C GLY A 36 -6.76 -6.03 -8.55
N GLY A 37 -6.97 -5.75 -7.26
CA GLY A 37 -7.37 -4.46 -6.73
C GLY A 37 -6.24 -3.44 -6.71
N SER A 38 -6.62 -2.17 -6.72
CA SER A 38 -5.68 -1.04 -6.65
C SER A 38 -5.62 -0.41 -5.25
N HIS A 39 -4.65 0.47 -5.03
CA HIS A 39 -4.58 1.35 -3.86
C HIS A 39 -5.85 2.21 -3.62
N ASN A 40 -6.76 2.35 -4.59
CA ASN A 40 -8.03 3.07 -4.39
C ASN A 40 -9.16 2.18 -3.86
N GLU A 41 -9.04 0.86 -3.98
CA GLU A 41 -10.14 -0.07 -3.75
C GLU A 41 -10.77 0.06 -2.35
N TYR A 42 -9.95 0.24 -1.33
CA TYR A 42 -10.43 0.40 0.05
C TYR A 42 -11.27 1.67 0.23
N TYR A 43 -10.91 2.76 -0.45
CA TYR A 43 -11.68 4.00 -0.47
C TYR A 43 -12.97 3.82 -1.28
N ASP A 44 -12.89 3.18 -2.44
CA ASP A 44 -14.03 2.96 -3.33
C ASP A 44 -15.12 2.08 -2.68
N PHE A 45 -14.74 1.17 -1.78
CA PHE A 45 -15.67 0.38 -0.96
C PHE A 45 -16.22 1.12 0.27
N GLY A 46 -15.92 2.42 0.44
CA GLY A 46 -16.41 3.24 1.54
C GLY A 46 -15.76 2.94 2.88
N MET A 47 -14.65 2.20 2.92
CA MET A 47 -14.02 1.79 4.18
C MET A 47 -13.33 2.96 4.88
N ILE A 48 -12.80 3.92 4.12
CA ILE A 48 -12.24 5.15 4.66
C ILE A 48 -13.33 6.00 5.33
N ASP A 49 -14.49 6.15 4.68
CA ASP A 49 -15.63 6.87 5.25
C ASP A 49 -16.18 6.17 6.50
N ALA A 50 -16.22 4.83 6.50
CA ALA A 50 -16.62 4.05 7.67
C ALA A 50 -15.69 4.25 8.88
N CYS A 51 -14.42 4.60 8.66
CA CYS A 51 -13.43 4.85 9.70
C CYS A 51 -13.16 6.35 9.95
N ALA A 52 -13.93 7.26 9.36
CA ALA A 52 -13.64 8.69 9.34
C ALA A 52 -13.39 9.27 10.75
N SER A 53 -14.20 8.93 11.76
CA SER A 53 -14.02 9.44 13.13
C SER A 53 -12.64 9.09 13.71
N PHE A 54 -12.20 7.84 13.56
CA PHE A 54 -10.88 7.39 14.05
C PHE A 54 -9.73 8.08 13.30
N ILE A 55 -9.93 8.36 12.01
CA ILE A 55 -8.95 9.05 11.16
C ILE A 55 -8.82 10.52 11.58
N GLU A 56 -9.95 11.23 11.76
CA GLU A 56 -9.95 12.64 12.17
C GLU A 56 -9.38 12.84 13.57
N GLU A 57 -9.72 11.95 14.50
CA GLU A 57 -9.18 11.95 15.88
C GLU A 57 -7.69 11.59 15.94
N GLY A 58 -7.07 11.21 14.82
CA GLY A 58 -5.65 10.84 14.76
C GLY A 58 -5.34 9.53 15.48
N LEU A 59 -6.31 8.63 15.57
CA LEU A 59 -6.16 7.31 16.21
C LEU A 59 -5.57 6.27 15.26
N VAL A 60 -5.88 6.40 13.95
CA VAL A 60 -5.39 5.51 12.90
C VAL A 60 -5.00 6.29 11.65
N GLN A 61 -4.02 5.77 10.93
CA GLN A 61 -3.62 6.25 9.61
C GLN A 61 -3.54 5.06 8.64
N PHE A 62 -4.31 5.10 7.56
CA PHE A 62 -4.35 4.00 6.59
C PHE A 62 -3.37 4.21 5.44
N PHE A 63 -2.70 3.14 5.03
CA PHE A 63 -1.80 3.06 3.89
C PHE A 63 -2.28 1.97 2.96
N THR A 64 -2.83 2.36 1.82
CA THR A 64 -3.51 1.44 0.90
C THR A 64 -2.59 1.10 -0.26
N LEU A 65 -2.34 -0.20 -0.47
CA LEU A 65 -1.42 -0.71 -1.48
C LEU A 65 -2.17 -1.36 -2.63
N SER A 66 -1.63 -1.25 -3.84
CA SER A 66 -2.12 -2.01 -4.99
C SER A 66 -1.69 -3.48 -4.89
N SER A 67 -2.53 -4.40 -5.35
CA SER A 67 -2.15 -5.81 -5.47
C SER A 67 -1.11 -6.00 -6.59
N LEU A 68 -0.43 -7.16 -6.55
CA LEU A 68 0.45 -7.62 -7.62
C LEU A 68 0.19 -9.10 -7.97
N ASP A 69 -1.03 -9.54 -7.71
CA ASP A 69 -1.46 -10.93 -7.86
C ASP A 69 -1.64 -11.33 -9.33
N SER A 70 -2.05 -10.41 -10.19
CA SER A 70 -2.08 -10.60 -11.65
C SER A 70 -0.73 -10.97 -12.26
N GLU A 71 0.37 -10.68 -11.55
CA GLU A 71 1.73 -11.06 -11.94
C GLU A 71 2.30 -12.21 -11.08
N SER A 72 1.66 -12.55 -9.97
CA SER A 72 2.05 -13.66 -9.11
C SER A 72 1.00 -14.77 -9.14
N TRP A 73 0.17 -14.92 -8.10
CA TRP A 73 -0.69 -16.09 -7.94
C TRP A 73 -1.84 -16.19 -8.96
N LEU A 74 -2.27 -15.07 -9.56
CA LEU A 74 -3.26 -15.04 -10.64
C LEU A 74 -2.62 -14.99 -12.04
N ALA A 75 -1.29 -14.99 -12.14
CA ALA A 75 -0.57 -15.14 -13.40
C ALA A 75 -0.58 -16.61 -13.83
N THR A 76 -1.73 -17.13 -14.26
CA THR A 76 -1.93 -18.55 -14.61
C THR A 76 -1.08 -19.02 -15.81
N TRP A 77 -0.49 -18.09 -16.56
CA TRP A 77 0.47 -18.36 -17.62
C TRP A 77 1.91 -18.61 -17.12
N LYS A 78 2.21 -18.33 -15.84
CA LYS A 78 3.51 -18.61 -15.20
C LYS A 78 3.52 -20.00 -14.58
N ASN A 79 4.69 -20.63 -14.49
CA ASN A 79 4.87 -21.80 -13.64
C ASN A 79 4.88 -21.39 -12.15
N ALA A 80 4.62 -22.35 -11.26
CA ALA A 80 4.47 -22.08 -9.83
C ALA A 80 5.72 -21.45 -9.17
N HIS A 81 6.93 -21.77 -9.66
CA HIS A 81 8.15 -21.16 -9.16
C HIS A 81 8.19 -19.66 -9.47
N ASP A 82 7.91 -19.27 -10.72
CA ASP A 82 7.93 -17.86 -11.13
C ASP A 82 6.82 -17.04 -10.47
N GLN A 83 5.64 -17.64 -10.20
CA GLN A 83 4.58 -17.02 -9.41
C GLN A 83 5.08 -16.71 -7.99
N ALA A 84 5.77 -17.66 -7.36
CA ALA A 84 6.30 -17.52 -6.02
C ALA A 84 7.47 -16.50 -5.94
N GLU A 85 8.34 -16.45 -6.95
CA GLU A 85 9.41 -15.45 -7.03
C GLU A 85 8.83 -14.03 -7.17
N MET A 86 7.81 -13.85 -8.02
CA MET A 86 7.13 -12.56 -8.14
C MET A 86 6.43 -12.17 -6.83
N HIS A 87 5.78 -13.12 -6.16
CA HIS A 87 5.17 -12.85 -4.86
C HIS A 87 6.20 -12.47 -3.79
N ARG A 88 7.36 -13.13 -3.76
CA ARG A 88 8.48 -12.77 -2.87
C ARG A 88 9.04 -11.38 -3.18
N ALA A 89 9.06 -10.96 -4.45
CA ALA A 89 9.44 -9.60 -4.80
C ALA A 89 8.41 -8.57 -4.28
N TYR A 90 7.11 -8.88 -4.38
CA TYR A 90 6.06 -8.04 -3.80
C TYR A 90 6.11 -8.01 -2.27
N GLU A 91 6.37 -9.14 -1.61
CA GLU A 91 6.56 -9.21 -0.16
C GLU A 91 7.73 -8.32 0.31
N ARG A 92 8.88 -8.37 -0.38
CA ARG A 92 10.02 -7.47 -0.09
C ARG A 92 9.64 -6.01 -0.30
N TYR A 93 8.95 -5.67 -1.38
CA TYR A 93 8.40 -4.31 -1.56
C TYR A 93 7.56 -3.86 -0.36
N VAL A 94 6.64 -4.70 0.12
CA VAL A 94 5.78 -4.36 1.26
C VAL A 94 6.62 -4.13 2.52
N ILE A 95 7.54 -5.04 2.84
CA ILE A 95 8.28 -5.04 4.10
C ILE A 95 9.39 -3.96 4.11
N GLU A 96 10.16 -3.87 3.05
CA GLU A 96 11.40 -3.09 3.00
C GLU A 96 11.18 -1.66 2.47
N GLU A 97 10.11 -1.42 1.70
CA GLU A 97 9.84 -0.12 1.05
C GLU A 97 8.53 0.51 1.55
N ALA A 98 7.39 -0.16 1.38
CA ALA A 98 6.07 0.41 1.68
C ALA A 98 5.82 0.65 3.19
N ILE A 99 6.15 -0.33 4.05
CA ILE A 99 6.03 -0.18 5.51
C ILE A 99 6.96 0.92 6.03
N LEU A 100 8.13 1.10 5.44
CA LEU A 100 9.06 2.16 5.84
C LEU A 100 8.46 3.56 5.59
N LEU A 101 7.77 3.75 4.47
CA LEU A 101 7.04 5.00 4.17
C LEU A 101 5.88 5.26 5.15
N SER A 102 5.31 4.18 5.72
CA SER A 102 4.24 4.28 6.71
C SER A 102 4.73 4.67 8.12
N SER A 103 5.96 4.27 8.46
CA SER A 103 6.58 4.56 9.77
C SER A 103 7.37 5.87 9.79
N THR A 104 7.82 6.33 8.63
CA THR A 104 8.48 7.62 8.48
C THR A 104 7.46 8.72 8.74
N ARG A 105 7.47 9.28 9.96
CA ARG A 105 6.95 10.62 10.20
C ARG A 105 7.57 11.51 9.13
N GLN A 106 6.78 12.30 8.40
CA GLN A 106 7.32 13.44 7.65
C GLN A 106 7.99 14.41 8.66
N VAL A 107 9.14 14.03 9.21
CA VAL A 107 10.13 14.96 9.71
C VAL A 107 10.78 15.43 8.43
N GLY A 108 10.39 16.63 7.99
CA GLY A 108 10.58 17.11 6.63
C GLY A 108 11.90 16.68 5.99
N LEU A 109 11.79 16.02 4.83
CA LEU A 109 12.80 16.13 3.80
C LEU A 109 12.76 17.58 3.29
N MET A 110 13.37 18.48 4.07
CA MET A 110 13.97 19.69 3.56
C MET A 110 15.40 19.35 3.17
N ALA A 111 15.60 19.06 1.89
CA ALA A 111 16.87 19.22 1.20
C ALA A 111 16.56 19.65 -0.23
#